data_AF-A0A535IZS2-F1
#
_entry.id   AF-A0A535IZS2-F1
#
_cell.length_a   1.000
_cell.length_b   1.000
_cell.length_c   1.000
_cell.angle_alpha   90.00
_cell.angle_beta   90.00
_cell.angle_gamma   90.00
#
_symmetry.space_group_name_H-M   'P 1'
#
loop_
_entity.id
_entity.type
_entity.pdbx_description
1 polymer ?
#
loop_
_entity_poly.entity_id
_entity_poly.type
_entity_poly.pdbx_seq_one_letter_code
_entity_poly.pdbx_strand_id
1 'polypeptide(L)'
;MRVLLPALVALGVAVLELSVAPRFSISDAHPHLVLVLGVIATIAIGGETGLVWAFVGGIALDVLTGRPLGATAFVLLVVLGGT
;
A
#
# COMPACT_ATOMS: atom_id res chain seq x y z
N MET A 1 -1.34 16.85 -12.47
CA MET A 1 -0.21 15.92 -12.67
C MET A 1 0.49 15.49 -11.38
N ARG A 2 0.54 16.32 -10.31
CA ARG A 2 1.29 16.03 -9.07
C ARG A 2 0.89 14.73 -8.33
N VAL A 3 -0.37 14.30 -8.46
CA VAL A 3 -0.91 13.08 -7.82
C VAL A 3 -1.04 11.88 -8.76
N LEU A 4 -0.89 12.08 -10.07
CA LEU A 4 -1.15 11.03 -11.06
C LEU A 4 0.04 10.07 -11.19
N LEU A 5 1.25 10.61 -11.07
CA LEU A 5 2.48 9.82 -11.03
C LEU A 5 2.53 8.88 -9.81
N PRO A 6 2.34 9.34 -8.55
CA PRO A 6 2.35 8.43 -7.41
C PRO A 6 1.22 7.40 -7.47
N ALA A 7 0.04 7.77 -7.99
CA ALA A 7 -1.07 6.84 -8.16
C ALA A 7 -0.75 5.70 -9.14
N LEU A 8 -0.10 6.00 -10.27
CA LEU A 8 0.30 4.99 -11.25
C LEU A 8 1.37 4.04 -10.72
N VAL A 9 2.35 4.58 -10.00
CA VAL A 9 3.40 3.76 -9.37
C VAL A 9 2.77 2.88 -8.28
N ALA A 10 1.79 3.41 -7.53
CA ALA A 10 1.07 2.63 -6.52
C ALA A 10 0.31 1.45 -7.10
N LEU A 11 -0.34 1.68 -8.23
CA LEU A 11 -1.02 0.61 -8.95
C LEU A 11 -0.04 -0.49 -9.40
N GLY A 12 1.10 -0.10 -9.99
CA GLY A 12 2.11 -1.06 -10.45
C GLY A 12 2.70 -1.89 -9.32
N VAL A 13 2.82 -1.30 -8.13
CA VAL A 13 3.37 -1.96 -6.94
C VAL A 13 2.35 -2.91 -6.34
N ALA A 14 1.07 -2.54 -6.29
CA ALA A 14 0.02 -3.44 -5.85
C ALA A 14 -0.07 -4.70 -6.72
N VAL A 15 0.14 -4.56 -8.03
CA VAL A 15 0.21 -5.71 -8.96
C VAL A 15 1.44 -6.58 -8.70
N LEU A 16 2.60 -5.96 -8.42
CA LEU A 16 3.80 -6.68 -8.00
C LEU A 16 3.60 -7.37 -6.65
N GLU A 17 2.86 -6.77 -5.71
CA GLU A 17 2.50 -7.38 -4.42
C GLU A 17 1.79 -8.69 -4.62
N LEU A 18 0.72 -8.68 -5.39
CA LEU A 18 -0.07 -9.88 -5.65
C LEU A 18 0.73 -10.96 -6.42
N SER A 19 1.76 -10.56 -7.15
CA SER A 19 2.61 -11.48 -7.93
C SER A 19 3.79 -12.07 -7.13
N VAL A 20 4.33 -11.30 -6.17
CA VAL A 20 5.55 -11.64 -5.42
C VAL A 20 5.23 -12.13 -4.01
N ALA A 21 4.19 -11.61 -3.37
CA ALA A 21 3.77 -12.01 -2.02
C ALA A 21 3.51 -13.52 -1.88
N PRO A 22 2.92 -14.23 -2.87
CA PRO A 22 2.75 -15.68 -2.78
C PRO A 22 4.07 -16.47 -2.89
N ARG A 23 5.14 -15.88 -3.44
CA ARG A 23 6.45 -16.54 -3.61
C ARG A 23 7.39 -16.36 -2.42
N PHE A 24 7.09 -15.42 -1.53
CA PHE A 24 7.88 -15.11 -0.32
C PHE A 24 7.03 -15.28 0.95
N SER A 25 6.24 -16.36 1.01
CA SER A 25 5.57 -16.76 2.25
C SER A 25 6.60 -17.36 3.21
N ILE A 26 6.81 -16.70 4.35
CA ILE A 26 7.53 -17.28 5.49
C ILE A 26 6.47 -17.60 6.54
N SER A 27 6.12 -18.88 6.68
CA SER A 27 5.15 -19.37 7.67
C SER A 27 3.79 -18.61 7.63
N ASP A 28 3.17 -18.53 6.45
CA ASP A 28 1.89 -17.83 6.18
C ASP A 28 1.92 -16.28 6.26
N ALA A 29 3.05 -15.68 6.64
CA ALA A 29 3.21 -14.23 6.58
C ALA A 29 3.51 -13.78 5.14
N HIS A 30 2.61 -12.97 4.58
CA HIS A 30 2.75 -12.41 3.24
C HIS A 30 3.26 -10.96 3.35
N PRO A 31 4.38 -10.60 2.70
CA PRO A 31 4.91 -9.24 2.76
C PRO A 31 3.98 -8.26 2.04
N HIS A 32 3.51 -7.24 2.77
CA HIS A 32 2.68 -6.17 2.22
C HIS A 32 3.54 -5.12 1.51
N LEU A 33 3.70 -5.24 0.20
CA LEU A 33 4.52 -4.32 -0.62
C LEU A 33 3.97 -2.89 -0.64
N VAL A 34 2.65 -2.69 -0.58
CA VAL A 34 2.01 -1.38 -0.42
C VAL A 34 2.42 -0.74 0.91
N LEU A 35 2.55 -1.52 1.98
CA LEU A 35 3.06 -1.02 3.26
C LEU A 35 4.54 -0.62 3.13
N VAL A 36 5.37 -1.48 2.56
CA VAL A 36 6.81 -1.21 2.40
C VAL A 36 7.04 0.06 1.59
N LEU A 37 6.32 0.23 0.47
CA LEU A 37 6.43 1.44 -0.33
C LEU A 37 5.81 2.66 0.33
N GLY A 38 4.70 2.50 1.07
CA GLY A 38 4.13 3.58 1.87
C GLY A 38 5.16 4.13 2.85
N VAL A 39 5.89 3.25 3.55
CA VAL A 39 6.95 3.62 4.49
C VAL A 39 8.11 4.30 3.77
N ILE A 40 8.57 3.76 2.64
CA ILE A 40 9.65 4.37 1.85
C ILE A 40 9.22 5.77 1.37
N ALA A 41 8.00 5.94 0.90
CA ALA A 41 7.46 7.23 0.47
C ALA A 41 7.36 8.23 1.63
N THR A 42 6.92 7.80 2.81
CA THR A 42 6.92 8.62 4.04
C THR A 42 8.32 9.13 4.37
N ILE A 43 9.33 8.28 4.30
CA ILE A 43 10.72 8.62 4.66
C ILE A 43 11.40 9.45 3.57
N ALA A 44 11.24 9.08 2.30
CA ALA A 44 12.00 9.65 1.19
C ALA A 44 11.35 10.91 0.59
N ILE A 45 10.02 11.04 0.65
CA ILE A 45 9.26 12.10 -0.02
C ILE A 45 8.48 12.95 1.00
N GLY A 46 7.93 12.31 2.04
CA GLY A 46 7.25 12.98 3.16
C GLY A 46 5.96 12.29 3.57
N GLY A 47 5.52 12.55 4.80
CA GLY A 47 4.39 11.88 5.45
C GLY A 47 3.07 11.99 4.68
N GLU A 48 2.75 13.18 4.14
CA GLU A 48 1.55 13.38 3.32
C GLU A 48 1.51 12.44 2.10
N THR A 49 2.66 12.24 1.45
CA THR A 49 2.76 11.34 0.30
C THR A 49 2.56 9.89 0.74
N GLY A 50 3.19 9.48 1.84
CA GLY A 50 3.00 8.14 2.40
C GLY A 50 1.54 7.85 2.79
N LEU A 51 0.81 8.83 3.33
CA LEU A 51 -0.60 8.71 3.66
C LEU A 51 -1.48 8.54 2.41
N VAL A 52 -1.21 9.28 1.33
CA VAL A 52 -1.91 9.08 0.05
C VAL A 52 -1.67 7.66 -0.49
N TRP A 53 -0.45 7.16 -0.36
CA TRP A 53 -0.10 5.79 -0.73
C TRP A 53 -0.82 4.74 0.12
N ALA A 54 -0.89 4.95 1.43
CA ALA A 54 -1.61 4.09 2.38
C ALA A 54 -3.10 3.96 1.99
N PHE A 55 -3.73 5.10 1.69
CA PHE A 55 -5.13 5.15 1.35
C PHE A 55 -5.41 4.51 -0.01
N VAL A 56 -4.73 4.96 -1.07
CA VAL A 56 -4.99 4.48 -2.44
C VAL A 56 -4.58 3.01 -2.59
N GLY A 57 -3.41 2.64 -2.06
CA GLY A 57 -2.92 1.25 -2.11
C GLY A 57 -3.76 0.31 -1.25
N GLY A 58 -4.21 0.76 -0.08
CA GLY A 58 -5.09 -0.03 0.78
C GLY A 58 -6.47 -0.28 0.18
N ILE A 59 -7.08 0.74 -0.44
CA ILE A 59 -8.35 0.57 -1.17
C ILE A 59 -8.18 -0.38 -2.35
N ALA A 60 -7.09 -0.24 -3.11
CA ALA A 60 -6.78 -1.15 -4.22
C ALA A 60 -6.63 -2.60 -3.73
N LEU A 61 -5.94 -2.83 -2.61
CA LEU A 61 -5.79 -4.15 -2.01
C LEU A 61 -7.13 -4.72 -1.53
N ASP A 62 -7.98 -3.93 -0.88
CA ASP A 62 -9.29 -4.38 -0.43
C ASP A 62 -10.16 -4.84 -1.61
N VAL A 63 -10.15 -4.08 -2.72
CA VAL A 63 -10.86 -4.43 -3.96
C VAL A 63 -10.31 -5.72 -4.57
N LEU A 64 -9.00 -5.86 -4.68
CA LEU A 64 -8.35 -6.99 -5.35
C LEU A 64 -8.41 -8.30 -4.55
N THR A 65 -8.46 -8.20 -3.22
CA THR A 65 -8.48 -9.36 -2.32
C THR A 65 -9.88 -9.74 -1.84
N GLY A 66 -10.92 -8.98 -2.23
CA GLY A 66 -12.30 -9.21 -1.80
C GLY A 66 -12.53 -8.98 -0.31
N ARG A 67 -11.63 -8.25 0.35
CA ARG A 67 -11.75 -7.87 1.76
C ARG A 67 -12.74 -6.71 1.91
N PRO A 68 -13.28 -6.45 3.12
CA PRO A 68 -14.14 -5.30 3.36
C PRO A 68 -13.44 -4.01 2.91
N LEU A 69 -14.11 -3.22 2.06
CA LEU A 69 -13.55 -2.00 1.51
C LEU A 69 -13.13 -1.04 2.63
N GLY A 70 -11.87 -0.62 2.59
CA GLY A 70 -11.28 0.32 3.55
C GLY A 70 -10.62 -0.33 4.75
N ALA A 71 -10.73 -1.66 4.94
CA ALA A 71 -10.09 -2.35 6.05
C ALA A 71 -8.55 -2.23 5.96
N THR A 72 -7.98 -2.54 4.80
CA THR A 72 -6.53 -2.43 4.59
C THR A 72 -6.10 -0.98 4.54
N ALA A 73 -6.87 -0.11 3.89
CA ALA A 73 -6.60 1.34 3.86
C ALA A 73 -6.51 1.96 5.26
N PHE A 74 -7.43 1.61 6.14
CA PHE A 74 -7.45 2.10 7.52
C PHE A 74 -6.22 1.65 8.30
N VAL A 75 -5.87 0.37 8.25
CA VAL A 75 -4.68 -0.17 8.94
C VAL A 75 -3.41 0.52 8.45
N LEU A 76 -3.26 0.68 7.13
CA LEU A 76 -2.08 1.33 6.56
C LEU A 76 -1.97 2.79 6.98
N LEU A 77 -3.08 3.53 7.00
CA LEU A 77 -3.10 4.92 7.46
C LEU A 77 -2.67 5.05 8.92
N VAL A 78 -3.19 4.19 9.80
CA VAL A 78 -2.81 4.18 11.22
C VAL A 78 -1.33 3.87 11.38
N VAL A 79 -0.81 2.86 10.66
CA VAL A 79 0.61 2.47 10.74
C VAL A 79 1.53 3.59 10.23
N LEU A 80 1.11 4.34 9.21
CA LEU A 80 1.88 5.46 8.64
C LEU A 80 1.71 6.77 9.41
N GLY A 81 0.93 6.78 10.51
CA GLY A 81 0.78 7.93 11.39
C GLY A 81 -0.29 8.93 10.98
N GLY A 82 -1.31 8.48 10.25
CA GLY A 82 -2.51 9.28 9.99
C GLY A 82 -3.31 9.46 11.29
N THR A 83 -3.41 10.69 11.77
CA THR A 83 -4.15 11.08 12.99
C THR A 83 -5.53 11.61 12.67
#